data_AF-A0A2B8B1N7-F1
#
_entry.id   AF-A0A2B8B1N7-F1
#
_cell.length_a   1.000
_cell.length_b   1.000
_cell.length_c   1.000
_cell.angle_alpha   90.00
_cell.angle_beta   90.00
_cell.angle_gamma   90.00
#
_symmetry.space_group_name_H-M   'P 1'
#
loop_
_entity.id
_entity.type
_entity.pdbx_description
1 polymer ?
#
loop_
_entity_poly.entity_id
_entity_poly.type
_entity_poly.pdbx_seq_one_letter_code
_entity_poly.pdbx_strand_id
1 'polypeptide(L)'
;MPWPDPAAAHRRMLEQGWRRTEDGGYTRAPVPETEESAGGQQPGTAQQEQGADAEGDITLRVLVRKNASFRDEDYFERVGHSWVAFYKDDKFQFSAGFYPKGGQINQEAPHRSVPGEVRMNYDDPSGATTDLSVPLTQKQFSKSQKYIQENLNHEYNVFRYNCSDFVIGVHKAATGHSPPGRNLLMPNNPNDLHSGIKKHKNSKK
;
A
#
# COMPACT_ATOMS: atom_id res chain seq x y z
N MET A 1 -7.91 4.18 -17.27
CA MET A 1 -7.49 2.75 -17.38
C MET A 1 -8.42 1.94 -16.49
N PRO A 2 -9.05 0.86 -16.97
CA PRO A 2 -9.84 -0.02 -16.11
C PRO A 2 -8.95 -0.67 -15.04
N TRP A 3 -9.56 -1.12 -13.93
CA TRP A 3 -8.86 -1.94 -12.92
C TRP A 3 -8.19 -3.12 -13.63
N PRO A 4 -6.96 -3.51 -13.25
CA PRO A 4 -6.31 -4.64 -13.91
C PRO A 4 -7.23 -5.86 -13.87
N ASP A 5 -7.40 -6.50 -15.02
CA ASP A 5 -8.06 -7.79 -15.16
C ASP A 5 -7.53 -8.75 -14.07
N PRO A 6 -8.39 -9.44 -13.29
CA PRO A 6 -7.96 -10.37 -12.25
C PRO A 6 -6.84 -11.33 -12.68
N ALA A 7 -6.86 -11.81 -13.92
CA ALA A 7 -5.81 -12.68 -14.44
C ALA A 7 -4.48 -11.94 -14.68
N ALA A 8 -4.53 -10.68 -15.13
CA ALA A 8 -3.35 -9.82 -15.23
C ALA A 8 -2.80 -9.42 -13.84
N ALA A 9 -3.67 -9.16 -12.86
CA ALA A 9 -3.28 -8.89 -11.48
C ALA A 9 -2.59 -10.10 -10.84
N HIS A 10 -3.15 -11.30 -11.01
CA HIS A 10 -2.57 -12.55 -10.55
C HIS A 10 -1.16 -12.78 -11.13
N ARG A 11 -1.00 -12.67 -12.45
CA ARG A 11 0.31 -12.83 -13.11
C ARG A 11 1.36 -11.87 -12.55
N ARG A 12 1.00 -10.58 -12.39
CA ARG A 12 1.91 -9.59 -11.80
C ARG A 12 2.31 -9.92 -10.36
N MET A 13 1.39 -10.47 -9.57
CA MET A 13 1.73 -10.93 -8.22
C MET A 13 2.78 -12.03 -8.26
N LEU A 14 2.59 -13.04 -9.12
CA LEU A 14 3.58 -14.11 -9.29
C LEU A 14 4.94 -13.59 -9.77
N GLU A 15 4.95 -12.67 -10.74
CA GLU A 15 6.17 -12.01 -11.25
C GLU A 15 6.91 -11.22 -10.16
N GLN A 16 6.18 -10.69 -9.17
CA GLN A 16 6.72 -9.98 -8.02
C GLN A 16 7.07 -10.89 -6.83
N GLY A 17 7.10 -12.21 -7.05
CA GLY A 17 7.51 -13.21 -6.06
C GLY A 17 6.42 -13.63 -5.08
N TRP A 18 5.19 -13.15 -5.24
CA TRP A 18 4.06 -13.63 -4.44
C TRP A 18 3.67 -15.05 -4.87
N ARG A 19 3.26 -15.87 -3.90
CA ARG A 19 2.79 -17.24 -4.11
C ARG A 19 1.38 -17.36 -3.59
N ARG A 20 0.51 -18.02 -4.35
CA ARG A 20 -0.86 -18.30 -3.93
C ARG A 20 -0.83 -19.34 -2.81
N THR A 21 -1.60 -19.12 -1.75
CA THR A 21 -1.76 -20.07 -0.65
C THR A 21 -2.95 -20.99 -0.91
N GLU A 22 -2.95 -22.19 -0.32
CA GLU A 22 -4.02 -23.20 -0.50
C GLU A 22 -5.39 -22.68 -0.09
N ASP A 23 -5.43 -21.76 0.86
CA ASP A 23 -6.65 -21.12 1.34
C ASP A 23 -7.14 -19.98 0.43
N GLY A 24 -6.41 -19.62 -0.63
CA GLY A 24 -6.85 -18.64 -1.62
C GLY A 24 -6.33 -17.21 -1.43
N GLY A 25 -5.38 -16.99 -0.51
CA GLY A 25 -4.62 -15.73 -0.38
C GLY A 25 -3.30 -15.72 -1.16
N TYR A 26 -2.45 -14.75 -0.84
CA TYR A 26 -1.05 -14.72 -1.29
C TYR A 26 -0.09 -14.46 -0.13
N THR A 27 1.10 -15.04 -0.25
CA THR A 27 2.23 -14.81 0.66
C THR A 27 3.51 -14.57 -0.15
N ARG A 28 4.47 -13.85 0.41
CA ARG A 28 5.81 -13.66 -0.17
C ARG A 28 6.84 -14.08 0.87
N ALA A 29 7.88 -14.78 0.45
CA ALA A 29 9.01 -15.04 1.34
C ALA A 29 9.63 -13.69 1.76
N PRO A 30 10.09 -13.53 3.02
CA PRO A 30 10.82 -12.34 3.42
C PRO A 30 11.99 -12.16 2.46
N VAL A 31 12.11 -10.98 1.84
CA VAL A 31 13.27 -10.68 1.00
C VAL A 31 14.46 -10.56 1.94
N PRO A 32 15.47 -11.46 1.90
CA PRO A 32 16.68 -11.26 2.67
C PRO A 32 17.34 -9.95 2.22
N GLU A 33 17.80 -9.14 3.15
CA GLU A 33 18.58 -7.95 2.81
C GLU A 33 19.89 -8.38 2.12
N THR A 34 20.05 -7.94 0.87
CA THR A 34 21.28 -7.83 0.08
C THR A 34 21.77 -9.03 -0.76
N GLU A 35 22.10 -8.64 -2.01
CA GLU A 35 22.96 -9.22 -3.04
C GLU A 35 22.50 -10.40 -3.95
N GLU A 36 22.72 -10.11 -5.22
CA GLU A 36 23.00 -10.97 -6.38
C GLU A 36 21.93 -11.85 -7.03
N SER A 37 21.70 -11.45 -8.27
CA SER A 37 21.15 -12.17 -9.41
C SER A 37 21.72 -13.58 -9.57
N ALA A 38 20.84 -14.59 -9.64
CA ALA A 38 21.08 -15.78 -10.44
C ALA A 38 19.73 -16.40 -10.84
N GLY A 39 19.57 -16.63 -12.14
CA GLY A 39 18.33 -17.05 -12.77
C GLY A 39 17.92 -18.50 -12.52
N GLY A 40 16.73 -18.82 -13.01
CA GLY A 40 16.20 -20.18 -13.09
C GLY A 40 14.75 -20.18 -13.57
N GLN A 41 14.55 -20.40 -14.87
CA GLN A 41 13.25 -20.76 -15.45
C GLN A 41 12.92 -22.22 -15.14
N GLN A 42 11.65 -22.53 -14.83
CA GLN A 42 10.88 -23.54 -15.55
C GLN A 42 9.37 -23.47 -15.22
N PRO A 43 8.49 -23.88 -16.17
CA PRO A 43 7.06 -23.62 -16.12
C PRO A 43 6.29 -24.79 -15.47
N GLY A 44 5.35 -24.45 -14.59
CA GLY A 44 4.37 -25.38 -14.03
C GLY A 44 2.96 -24.93 -14.40
N THR A 45 2.32 -25.68 -15.28
CA THR A 45 0.90 -25.63 -15.63
C THR A 45 0.02 -25.78 -14.38
N ALA A 46 -0.91 -24.86 -14.15
CA ALA A 46 -2.03 -25.08 -13.23
C ALA A 46 -3.30 -24.39 -13.74
N GLN A 47 -4.31 -25.23 -14.00
CA GLN A 47 -5.68 -24.91 -14.35
C GLN A 47 -6.28 -23.86 -13.41
N GLN A 48 -6.92 -22.86 -14.00
CA GLN A 48 -7.84 -21.95 -13.32
C GLN A 48 -9.15 -22.68 -13.03
N GLU A 49 -9.41 -22.96 -11.76
CA GLU A 49 -10.78 -22.99 -11.28
C GLU A 49 -11.18 -21.55 -10.91
N GLN A 50 -12.04 -21.00 -11.76
CA GLN A 50 -12.83 -19.81 -11.49
C GLN A 50 -13.78 -20.11 -10.33
N GLY A 51 -13.38 -19.74 -9.13
CA GLY A 51 -14.29 -19.65 -7.99
C GLY A 51 -15.09 -18.35 -8.09
N ALA A 52 -16.40 -18.51 -8.29
CA ALA A 52 -17.41 -17.46 -8.25
C ALA A 52 -17.25 -16.51 -7.04
N ASP A 53 -17.73 -15.28 -7.19
CA ASP A 53 -17.86 -14.26 -6.14
C ASP A 53 -18.62 -14.81 -4.91
N ALA A 54 -17.89 -15.46 -4.00
CA ALA A 54 -18.35 -15.65 -2.64
C ALA A 54 -18.25 -14.31 -1.92
N GLU A 55 -19.34 -13.90 -1.26
CA GLU A 55 -19.51 -12.65 -0.52
C GLU A 55 -18.68 -12.69 0.79
N GLY A 56 -17.36 -12.69 0.66
CA GLY A 56 -16.42 -12.69 1.78
C GLY A 56 -16.19 -11.29 2.36
N ASP A 57 -15.83 -11.22 3.64
CA ASP A 57 -15.61 -9.97 4.36
C ASP A 57 -14.36 -9.25 3.82
N ILE A 58 -14.56 -8.07 3.25
CA ILE A 58 -13.46 -7.26 2.70
C ILE A 58 -12.92 -6.37 3.81
N THR A 59 -11.61 -6.40 4.03
CA THR A 59 -10.93 -5.52 4.98
C THR A 59 -9.90 -4.66 4.26
N LEU A 60 -9.96 -3.35 4.47
CA LEU A 60 -8.87 -2.43 4.15
C LEU A 60 -7.96 -2.29 5.36
N ARG A 61 -6.66 -2.46 5.13
CA ARG A 61 -5.62 -2.14 6.10
C ARG A 61 -4.81 -0.95 5.59
N VAL A 62 -4.72 0.11 6.40
CA VAL A 62 -3.74 1.20 6.21
C VAL A 62 -2.49 0.78 6.95
N LEU A 63 -1.38 0.62 6.23
CA LEU A 63 -0.12 0.11 6.77
C LEU A 63 0.94 1.20 6.73
N VAL A 64 1.77 1.20 7.76
CA VAL A 64 2.80 2.21 7.93
C VAL A 64 4.09 1.56 8.40
N ARG A 65 5.17 1.83 7.68
CA ARG A 65 6.55 1.56 8.11
C ARG A 65 7.17 2.88 8.56
N LYS A 66 7.31 3.02 9.89
CA LYS A 66 8.00 4.14 10.52
C LYS A 66 9.49 4.06 10.20
N ASN A 67 10.11 5.20 9.90
CA ASN A 67 11.55 5.34 9.79
C ASN A 67 11.96 6.73 10.31
N ALA A 68 12.87 7.46 9.67
CA ALA A 68 13.34 8.76 10.15
C ALA A 68 12.19 9.78 10.32
N SER A 69 12.31 10.62 11.34
CA SER A 69 11.43 11.74 11.64
C SER A 69 11.77 12.95 10.79
N PHE A 70 10.78 13.81 10.51
CA PHE A 70 11.01 15.08 9.79
C PHE A 70 12.03 15.99 10.50
N ARG A 71 12.33 15.72 11.77
CA ARG A 71 13.32 16.44 12.57
C ARG A 71 14.73 15.85 12.49
N ASP A 72 14.89 14.68 11.88
CA ASP A 72 16.17 14.00 11.78
C ASP A 72 16.93 14.54 10.55
N GLU A 73 18.25 14.72 10.66
CA GLU A 73 19.09 15.27 9.57
C GLU A 73 19.08 14.37 8.32
N ASP A 74 18.88 13.06 8.51
CA ASP A 74 18.80 12.03 7.47
C ASP A 74 17.36 11.77 6.99
N TYR A 75 16.39 12.63 7.31
CA TYR A 75 14.97 12.40 7.00
C TYR A 75 14.75 12.00 5.55
N PHE A 76 15.30 12.76 4.60
CA PHE A 76 15.09 12.52 3.17
C PHE A 76 15.78 11.26 2.64
N GLU A 77 16.72 10.70 3.39
CA GLU A 77 17.37 9.41 3.09
C GLU A 77 16.56 8.23 3.62
N ARG A 78 15.81 8.47 4.70
CA ARG A 78 15.13 7.43 5.47
C ARG A 78 13.66 7.76 5.74
N VAL A 79 12.98 8.37 4.78
CA VAL A 79 11.55 8.66 4.90
C VAL A 79 10.81 7.35 5.14
N GLY A 80 9.90 7.36 6.12
CA GLY A 80 8.99 6.24 6.32
C GLY A 80 8.14 5.97 5.06
N HIS A 81 7.29 4.96 5.10
CA HIS A 81 6.38 4.69 4.00
C HIS A 81 5.00 4.30 4.51
N SER A 82 3.97 4.69 3.76
CA SER A 82 2.58 4.35 4.04
C SER A 82 1.95 3.75 2.78
N TRP A 83 1.25 2.63 2.92
CA TRP A 83 0.53 1.98 1.84
C TRP A 83 -0.78 1.37 2.33
N VAL A 84 -1.62 0.91 1.42
CA VAL A 84 -2.83 0.15 1.76
C VAL A 84 -2.71 -1.29 1.32
N ALA A 85 -3.37 -2.19 2.03
CA ALA A 85 -3.58 -3.57 1.60
C ALA A 85 -5.05 -3.96 1.80
N PHE A 86 -5.54 -4.81 0.90
CA PHE A 86 -6.88 -5.34 0.94
C PHE A 86 -6.83 -6.83 1.21
N TYR A 87 -7.72 -7.26 2.08
CA TYR A 87 -7.90 -8.64 2.49
C TYR A 87 -9.35 -9.05 2.22
N LYS A 88 -9.55 -10.32 1.90
CA LYS A 88 -10.87 -10.94 1.81
C LYS A 88 -10.85 -12.18 2.68
N ASP A 89 -11.74 -12.28 3.66
CA ASP A 89 -11.75 -13.36 4.65
C ASP A 89 -10.37 -13.53 5.32
N ASP A 90 -9.76 -12.40 5.71
CA ASP A 90 -8.41 -12.28 6.26
C ASP A 90 -7.25 -12.79 5.36
N LYS A 91 -7.53 -13.07 4.10
CA LYS A 91 -6.52 -13.48 3.10
C LYS A 91 -6.08 -12.28 2.28
N PHE A 92 -4.77 -12.03 2.23
CA PHE A 92 -4.21 -10.92 1.46
C PHE A 92 -4.57 -11.06 -0.02
N GLN A 93 -5.11 -9.97 -0.59
CA GLN A 93 -5.51 -9.91 -2.00
C GLN A 93 -4.53 -9.06 -2.80
N PHE A 94 -4.33 -7.80 -2.41
CA PHE A 94 -3.37 -6.90 -3.05
C PHE A 94 -3.00 -5.72 -2.15
N SER A 95 -1.89 -5.06 -2.47
CA SER A 95 -1.47 -3.78 -1.87
C SER A 95 -1.30 -2.68 -2.91
N ALA A 96 -1.36 -1.43 -2.47
CA ALA A 96 -1.08 -0.26 -3.29
C ALA A 96 -0.35 0.81 -2.46
N GLY A 97 0.82 1.22 -2.96
CA GLY A 97 1.59 2.34 -2.42
C GLY A 97 1.80 3.41 -3.48
N PHE A 98 2.14 4.63 -3.06
CA PHE A 98 2.38 5.76 -3.97
C PHE A 98 3.80 6.30 -3.79
N TYR A 99 4.49 6.51 -4.90
CA TYR A 99 5.93 6.77 -4.96
C TYR A 99 6.27 7.87 -5.96
N PRO A 100 7.40 8.57 -5.80
CA PRO A 100 7.99 9.31 -6.91
C PRO A 100 8.44 8.31 -7.98
N LYS A 101 8.11 8.59 -9.25
CA LYS A 101 8.56 7.78 -10.37
C LYS A 101 10.08 7.88 -10.47
N GLY A 102 10.76 6.72 -10.50
CA GLY A 102 12.22 6.63 -10.34
C GLY A 102 12.68 6.32 -8.91
N GLY A 103 11.76 6.29 -7.93
CA GLY A 103 11.98 5.67 -6.62
C GLY A 103 12.70 6.53 -5.57
N GLN A 104 13.14 7.74 -5.90
CA GLN A 104 13.85 8.61 -4.96
C GLN A 104 13.20 9.98 -4.83
N ILE A 105 13.22 10.51 -3.61
CA ILE A 105 12.88 11.91 -3.33
C ILE A 105 14.06 12.76 -3.76
N ASN A 106 13.79 13.83 -4.51
CA ASN A 106 14.83 14.81 -4.83
C ASN A 106 15.19 15.60 -3.56
N GLN A 107 16.34 15.29 -2.96
CA GLN A 107 16.80 15.92 -1.72
C GLN A 107 17.21 17.39 -1.91
N GLU A 108 17.68 17.76 -3.09
CA GLU A 108 18.07 19.14 -3.42
C GLU A 108 16.84 20.04 -3.63
N ALA A 109 15.70 19.45 -4.02
CA ALA A 109 14.47 20.17 -4.28
C ALA A 109 13.22 19.40 -3.81
N PRO A 110 13.08 19.09 -2.51
CA PRO A 110 12.00 18.24 -1.97
C PRO A 110 10.61 18.91 -2.06
N HIS A 111 10.59 20.23 -2.30
CA HIS A 111 9.38 21.02 -2.50
C HIS A 111 8.83 20.93 -3.93
N ARG A 112 9.64 20.49 -4.90
CA ARG A 112 9.20 20.37 -6.29
C ARG A 112 8.38 19.11 -6.46
N SER A 113 7.28 19.25 -7.19
CA SER A 113 6.54 18.09 -7.68
C SER A 113 7.38 17.34 -8.70
N VAL A 114 7.33 16.01 -8.63
CA VAL A 114 7.89 15.10 -9.63
C VAL A 114 6.78 14.17 -10.11
N PRO A 115 6.90 13.51 -11.27
CA PRO A 115 5.94 12.49 -11.67
C PRO A 115 5.83 11.43 -10.57
N GLY A 116 4.60 11.13 -10.13
CA GLY A 116 4.33 10.06 -9.17
C GLY A 116 3.78 8.83 -9.86
N GLU A 117 3.78 7.71 -9.14
CA GLU A 117 3.20 6.46 -9.60
C GLU A 117 2.61 5.65 -8.43
N VAL A 118 1.46 5.03 -8.69
CA VAL A 118 0.95 3.98 -7.80
C VAL A 118 1.60 2.65 -8.18
N ARG A 119 2.26 2.01 -7.21
CA ARG A 119 2.81 0.66 -7.36
C ARG A 119 1.91 -0.35 -6.66
N MET A 120 1.39 -1.29 -7.43
CA MET A 120 0.58 -2.39 -6.94
C MET A 120 1.47 -3.54 -6.47
N ASN A 121 1.14 -4.14 -5.32
CA ASN A 121 1.77 -5.35 -4.77
C ASN A 121 3.28 -5.26 -4.52
N TYR A 122 3.81 -4.04 -4.53
CA TYR A 122 5.22 -3.74 -4.28
C TYR A 122 5.56 -3.83 -2.79
N ASP A 123 4.70 -3.26 -1.95
CA ASP A 123 4.84 -3.29 -0.49
C ASP A 123 4.31 -4.59 0.10
N ASP A 124 5.13 -5.20 0.96
CA ASP A 124 4.78 -6.38 1.75
C ASP A 124 4.13 -5.94 3.08
N PRO A 125 2.88 -6.35 3.38
CA PRO A 125 2.22 -6.01 4.64
C PRO A 125 3.00 -6.42 5.90
N SER A 126 3.84 -7.46 5.84
CA SER A 126 4.67 -7.89 6.97
C SER A 126 5.74 -6.87 7.37
N GLY A 127 6.11 -5.96 6.46
CA GLY A 127 7.06 -4.88 6.72
C GLY A 127 6.46 -3.68 7.46
N ALA A 128 5.17 -3.72 7.81
CA ALA A 128 4.49 -2.65 8.52
C ALA A 128 4.86 -2.64 10.01
N THR A 129 5.24 -1.47 10.53
CA THR A 129 5.47 -1.24 11.97
C THR A 129 4.17 -0.98 12.74
N THR A 130 3.11 -0.57 12.03
CA THR A 130 1.74 -0.54 12.53
C THR A 130 0.75 -0.58 11.37
N ASP A 131 -0.47 -1.03 11.65
CA ASP A 131 -1.59 -1.04 10.73
C ASP A 131 -2.85 -0.42 11.38
N LEU A 132 -3.82 -0.03 10.56
CA LEU A 132 -5.21 0.21 10.95
C LEU A 132 -6.11 -0.62 10.04
N SER A 133 -6.90 -1.51 10.63
CA SER A 133 -7.83 -2.37 9.89
C SER A 133 -9.26 -1.84 9.98
N VAL A 134 -9.96 -1.79 8.85
CA VAL A 134 -11.37 -1.40 8.75
C VAL A 134 -12.13 -2.36 7.82
N PRO A 135 -13.26 -2.93 8.26
CA PRO A 135 -14.11 -3.71 7.36
C PRO A 135 -14.77 -2.78 6.34
N LEU A 136 -14.92 -3.27 5.11
CA LEU A 136 -15.52 -2.56 3.99
C LEU A 136 -16.68 -3.37 3.42
N THR A 137 -17.76 -2.67 3.10
CA THR A 137 -18.76 -3.17 2.15
C THR A 137 -18.19 -3.16 0.72
N GLN A 138 -18.78 -3.94 -0.18
CA GLN A 138 -18.41 -3.94 -1.60
C GLN A 138 -18.42 -2.53 -2.21
N LYS A 139 -19.42 -1.70 -1.88
CA LYS A 139 -19.51 -0.32 -2.34
C LYS A 139 -18.34 0.54 -1.86
N GLN A 140 -17.89 0.37 -0.61
CA GLN A 140 -16.75 1.11 -0.08
C GLN A 140 -15.43 0.63 -0.70
N PHE A 141 -15.29 -0.68 -0.89
CA PHE A 141 -14.16 -1.26 -1.61
C PHE A 141 -14.04 -0.71 -3.04
N SER A 142 -15.14 -0.66 -3.80
CA SER A 142 -15.14 -0.07 -5.15
C SER A 142 -14.78 1.43 -5.13
N LYS A 143 -15.16 2.19 -4.10
CA LYS A 143 -14.73 3.60 -3.95
C LYS A 143 -13.22 3.71 -3.73
N SER A 144 -12.63 2.83 -2.92
CA SER A 144 -11.18 2.77 -2.74
C SER A 144 -10.47 2.44 -4.05
N GLN A 145 -10.95 1.43 -4.79
CA GLN A 145 -10.38 1.05 -6.08
C GLN A 145 -10.45 2.21 -7.08
N LYS A 146 -11.59 2.90 -7.15
CA LYS A 146 -11.75 4.09 -8.00
C LYS A 146 -10.77 5.20 -7.62
N TYR A 147 -10.60 5.50 -6.34
CA TYR A 147 -9.62 6.50 -5.89
C TYR A 147 -8.20 6.13 -6.32
N ILE A 148 -7.81 4.85 -6.17
CA ILE A 148 -6.49 4.37 -6.61
C ILE A 148 -6.31 4.57 -8.12
N GLN A 149 -7.33 4.25 -8.93
CA GLN A 149 -7.29 4.42 -10.38
C GLN A 149 -7.16 5.88 -10.82
N GLU A 150 -7.88 6.78 -10.17
CA GLU A 150 -7.86 8.20 -10.48
C GLU A 150 -6.51 8.85 -10.17
N ASN A 151 -5.73 8.25 -9.26
CA ASN A 151 -4.45 8.78 -8.79
C ASN A 151 -3.22 8.01 -9.29
N LEU A 152 -3.37 7.11 -10.28
CA LEU A 152 -2.27 6.27 -10.79
C LEU A 152 -1.04 7.08 -11.23
N ASN A 153 -1.25 8.28 -11.79
CA ASN A 153 -0.21 9.16 -12.32
C ASN A 153 -0.25 10.55 -11.67
N HIS A 154 -0.75 10.67 -10.44
CA HIS A 154 -0.73 11.95 -9.73
C HIS A 154 0.74 12.40 -9.55
N GLU A 155 0.99 13.70 -9.49
CA GLU A 155 2.31 14.20 -9.12
C GLU A 155 2.65 13.84 -7.67
N TYR A 156 3.88 13.41 -7.45
CA TYR A 156 4.42 13.20 -6.12
C TYR A 156 5.07 14.48 -5.61
N ASN A 157 4.70 14.90 -4.40
CA ASN A 157 5.30 16.03 -3.71
C ASN A 157 5.38 15.73 -2.22
N VAL A 158 6.59 15.78 -1.64
CA VAL A 158 6.82 15.42 -0.24
C VAL A 158 5.95 16.23 0.73
N PHE A 159 5.60 17.47 0.39
CA PHE A 159 4.84 18.37 1.27
C PHE A 159 3.36 18.45 0.97
N ARG A 160 2.91 18.08 -0.24
CA ARG A 160 1.53 18.29 -0.70
C ARG A 160 0.77 17.00 -1.03
N TYR A 161 1.43 16.03 -1.63
CA TYR A 161 0.81 14.77 -2.05
C TYR A 161 1.84 13.65 -2.12
N ASN A 162 2.01 12.94 -1.01
CA ASN A 162 2.97 11.85 -0.86
C ASN A 162 2.26 10.51 -0.52
N CYS A 163 3.05 9.50 -0.13
CA CYS A 163 2.52 8.18 0.23
C CYS A 163 1.46 8.23 1.36
N SER A 164 1.62 9.12 2.35
CA SER A 164 0.66 9.32 3.42
C SER A 164 -0.62 10.00 2.95
N ASP A 165 -0.54 11.02 2.08
CA ASP A 165 -1.72 11.65 1.49
C ASP A 165 -2.54 10.66 0.67
N PHE A 166 -1.86 9.82 -0.11
CA PHE A 166 -2.48 8.77 -0.90
C PHE A 166 -3.28 7.79 -0.02
N VAL A 167 -2.68 7.22 1.04
CA VAL A 167 -3.41 6.27 1.90
C VAL A 167 -4.55 6.92 2.68
N ILE A 168 -4.37 8.18 3.12
CA ILE A 168 -5.42 8.97 3.74
C ILE A 168 -6.59 9.16 2.76
N GLY A 169 -6.27 9.44 1.50
CA GLY A 169 -7.24 9.57 0.41
C GLY A 169 -8.00 8.27 0.15
N VAL A 170 -7.30 7.13 0.04
CA VAL A 170 -7.93 5.82 -0.14
C VAL A 170 -8.87 5.48 1.01
N HIS A 171 -8.42 5.65 2.26
CA HIS A 171 -9.24 5.40 3.44
C HIS A 171 -10.46 6.33 3.50
N LYS A 172 -10.28 7.62 3.19
CA LYS A 172 -11.38 8.60 3.16
C LYS A 172 -12.38 8.31 2.05
N ALA A 173 -11.92 7.88 0.88
CA ALA A 173 -12.82 7.47 -0.21
C ALA A 173 -13.68 6.26 0.20
N ALA A 174 -13.09 5.29 0.91
CA ALA A 174 -13.81 4.12 1.41
C ALA A 174 -14.82 4.47 2.50
N THR A 175 -14.35 5.17 3.54
CA THR A 175 -15.08 5.29 4.82
C THR A 175 -15.84 6.61 4.97
N GLY A 176 -15.54 7.62 4.17
CA GLY A 176 -15.98 9.00 4.38
C GLY A 176 -15.14 9.78 5.39
N HIS A 177 -14.21 9.12 6.11
CA HIS A 177 -13.41 9.72 7.17
C HIS A 177 -11.92 9.55 6.95
N SER A 178 -11.11 10.51 7.40
CA SER A 178 -9.65 10.34 7.42
C SER A 178 -9.24 9.34 8.51
N PRO A 179 -8.17 8.56 8.31
CA PRO A 179 -7.63 7.73 9.37
C PRO A 179 -7.02 8.61 10.49
N PRO A 180 -6.90 8.08 11.72
CA PRO A 180 -6.16 8.75 12.79
C PRO A 180 -4.71 9.04 12.38
N GLY A 181 -4.17 10.16 12.86
CA GLY A 181 -2.80 10.59 12.53
C GLY A 181 -2.67 11.45 11.26
N ARG A 182 -3.78 11.79 10.61
CA ARG A 182 -3.79 12.84 9.57
C ARG A 182 -3.46 14.20 10.21
N ASN A 183 -2.57 14.95 9.56
CA ASN A 183 -2.29 16.34 9.87
C ASN A 183 -3.19 17.29 9.07
N LEU A 184 -3.60 18.40 9.70
CA LEU A 184 -4.35 19.47 9.05
C LEU A 184 -3.49 20.70 8.72
N LEU A 185 -2.44 20.95 9.52
CA LEU A 185 -1.63 22.17 9.45
C LEU A 185 -0.21 21.92 8.92
N MET A 186 0.19 20.66 8.86
CA MET A 186 1.52 20.22 8.45
C MET A 186 1.38 19.17 7.34
N PRO A 187 2.41 18.98 6.50
CA PRO A 187 2.45 17.86 5.56
C PRO A 187 2.15 16.54 6.26
N ASN A 188 1.36 15.69 5.61
CA ASN A 188 1.14 14.34 6.09
C ASN A 188 2.45 13.57 5.95
N ASN A 189 2.84 12.82 6.97
CA ASN A 189 4.01 11.96 6.90
C ASN A 189 3.72 10.61 7.60
N PRO A 190 4.50 9.57 7.29
CA PRO A 190 4.27 8.24 7.83
C PRO A 190 4.38 8.17 9.36
N ASN A 191 5.24 8.97 9.98
CA ASN A 191 5.44 8.89 11.42
C ASN A 191 4.24 9.41 12.23
N ASP A 192 3.55 10.43 11.70
CA ASP A 192 2.33 10.95 12.32
C ASP A 192 1.15 9.99 12.15
N LEU A 193 1.00 9.38 10.97
CA LEU A 193 0.04 8.29 10.77
C LEU A 193 0.32 7.14 11.73
N HIS A 194 1.58 6.70 11.84
CA HIS A 194 1.97 5.64 12.76
C HIS A 194 1.59 5.96 14.21
N SER A 195 1.93 7.17 14.68
CA SER A 195 1.66 7.60 16.05
C SER A 195 0.16 7.72 16.32
N GLY A 196 -0.60 8.30 15.38
CA GLY A 196 -2.05 8.41 15.48
C GLY A 196 -2.76 7.07 15.52
N ILE A 197 -2.35 6.13 14.67
CA ILE A 197 -2.89 4.76 14.64
C ILE A 197 -2.60 4.04 15.96
N LYS A 198 -1.37 4.08 16.48
CA LYS A 198 -1.04 3.46 17.77
C LYS A 198 -1.85 4.04 18.92
N LYS A 199 -2.01 5.37 18.98
CA LYS A 199 -2.84 6.03 20.00
C LYS A 199 -4.30 5.58 19.91
N HIS A 200 -4.85 5.52 18.70
CA HIS A 200 -6.22 5.06 18.48
C HIS A 200 -6.45 3.60 18.95
N LYS A 201 -5.51 2.70 18.65
CA LYS A 201 -5.55 1.31 19.12
C LYS A 201 -5.51 1.23 20.65
N ASN A 202 -4.65 2.02 21.30
CA ASN A 202 -4.55 2.02 22.75
C ASN A 202 -5.78 2.62 23.45
N SER A 203 -6.48 3.57 22.84
CA SER A 203 -7.71 4.15 23.40
C SER A 203 -8.95 3.26 23.29
N LYS A 204 -8.85 2.14 22.54
CA LYS A 204 -9.94 1.18 22.33
C LYS A 204 -9.77 -0.12 23.15
N LYS A 205 -8.72 -0.19 23.98
CA LYS A 205 -8.54 -1.24 24.98
C LYS A 205 -9.09 -0.76 26.31
#